data_AF-A0A2E7QJU7-F1
#
_entry.id   AF-A0A2E7QJU7-F1
#
_cell.length_a   1.000
_cell.length_b   1.000
_cell.length_c   1.000
_cell.angle_alpha   90.00
_cell.angle_beta   90.00
_cell.angle_gamma   90.00
#
_symmetry.space_group_name_H-M   'P 1'
#
loop_
_entity.id
_entity.type
_entity.pdbx_description
1 polymer ?
#
loop_
_entity_poly.entity_id
_entity_poly.type
_entity_poly.pdbx_seq_one_letter_code
_entity_poly.pdbx_strand_id
1 'polypeptide(L)' 'MKFKYTIATSLGLLFLGLITAAAEADRLADVKKAGILHCGVVPGVPGYAFPNKAGKMVGFDV' A
#
# COMPACT_ATOMS: atom_id res chain seq x y z
N MET A 1 43.67 3.61 -26.57
CA MET A 1 43.09 3.77 -25.22
C MET A 1 41.59 4.12 -25.20
N LYS A 2 40.95 4.54 -26.31
CA LYS A 2 39.52 4.94 -26.33
C LYS A 2 38.53 3.76 -26.13
N PHE A 3 38.85 2.58 -26.66
CA PHE A 3 37.98 1.39 -26.65
C PHE A 3 37.75 0.77 -25.25
N LYS A 4 38.70 0.96 -24.31
CA LYS A 4 38.58 0.46 -22.93
C LYS A 4 37.53 1.25 -22.12
N TYR A 5 37.42 2.55 -22.36
CA TYR A 5 36.46 3.40 -21.66
C TYR A 5 35.03 3.21 -22.17
N THR A 6 34.86 2.85 -23.45
CA THR A 6 33.54 2.60 -24.06
C THR A 6 32.88 1.32 -23.53
N ILE A 7 33.66 0.30 -23.15
CA ILE A 7 33.16 -0.92 -22.51
C ILE A 7 32.85 -0.68 -21.02
N ALA A 8 33.64 0.16 -20.35
CA ALA A 8 33.40 0.51 -18.95
C ALA A 8 32.11 1.35 -18.79
N THR A 9 31.78 2.22 -19.74
CA THR A 9 30.55 3.03 -19.68
C THR A 9 29.29 2.24 -19.99
N SER A 10 29.33 1.26 -20.89
CA SER A 10 28.15 0.42 -21.18
C SER A 10 27.80 -0.54 -20.03
N LEU A 11 28.80 -1.01 -19.28
CA LEU A 11 28.57 -1.84 -18.10
C LEU A 11 27.91 -1.06 -16.96
N GLY A 12 28.27 0.23 -16.77
CA GLY A 12 27.66 1.09 -15.75
C GLY A 12 26.16 1.35 -15.98
N LEU A 13 25.73 1.46 -17.23
CA LEU A 13 24.32 1.68 -17.61
C LEU A 13 23.43 0.44 -17.33
N LEU A 14 23.98 -0.77 -17.41
CA LEU A 14 23.25 -2.00 -17.08
C LEU A 14 22.99 -2.14 -15.57
N PHE A 15 23.86 -1.60 -14.72
CA PHE A 15 23.64 -1.60 -13.27
C PHE A 15 22.51 -0.67 -12.83
N LEU A 16 22.28 0.45 -13.53
CA LEU A 16 21.21 1.39 -13.21
C LEU A 16 19.81 0.83 -13.45
N GLY A 17 19.65 -0.11 -14.40
CA GLY A 17 18.36 -0.76 -14.71
C GLY A 17 17.97 -1.88 -13.75
N LEU A 18 18.93 -2.44 -12.99
CA LEU A 18 18.69 -3.53 -12.04
C LEU A 18 18.21 -3.06 -10.66
N ILE A 19 18.30 -1.75 -10.39
CA ILE A 19 17.92 -1.14 -9.10
C ILE A 19 16.51 -0.55 -9.13
N THR A 20 15.74 -0.76 -10.19
CA THR A 20 14.32 -0.42 -10.19
C THR A 20 13.58 -1.40 -9.28
N ALA A 21 13.68 -1.18 -7.97
CA ALA A 21 12.78 -1.79 -7.02
C ALA A 21 11.37 -1.46 -7.50
N ALA A 22 10.64 -2.48 -7.95
CA ALA A 22 9.24 -2.32 -8.28
C ALA A 22 8.56 -1.76 -7.03
N ALA A 23 8.02 -0.55 -7.12
CA ALA A 23 7.24 0.03 -6.04
C ALA A 23 5.97 -0.82 -5.92
N GLU A 24 6.01 -1.84 -5.07
CA GLU A 24 4.85 -2.65 -4.76
C GLU A 24 4.05 -1.95 -3.66
N ALA A 25 2.80 -1.59 -3.98
CA ALA A 25 1.88 -1.07 -2.99
C ALA A 25 1.22 -2.25 -2.24
N ASP A 26 1.97 -2.88 -1.34
CA ASP A 26 1.43 -3.95 -0.49
C ASP A 26 0.60 -3.36 0.67
N ARG A 27 -0.67 -3.09 0.36
CA ARG A 27 -1.67 -2.57 1.29
C ARG A 27 -1.79 -3.43 2.55
N LEU A 28 -1.63 -4.75 2.44
CA LEU A 28 -1.80 -5.64 3.59
C LEU A 28 -0.60 -5.54 4.54
N ALA A 29 0.62 -5.45 3.99
CA ALA A 29 1.81 -5.19 4.80
C ALA A 29 1.72 -3.85 5.53
N ASP A 30 1.23 -2.80 4.86
CA ASP A 30 1.05 -1.48 5.48
C ASP A 30 0.06 -1.52 6.66
N VAL A 31 -1.10 -2.18 6.47
CA VAL A 31 -2.11 -2.34 7.54
C VAL A 31 -1.54 -3.16 8.70
N LYS A 32 -0.82 -4.25 8.43
CA LYS A 32 -0.17 -5.07 9.45
C LYS A 32 0.87 -4.26 10.24
N LYS A 33 1.68 -3.45 9.54
CA LYS A 33 2.68 -2.57 10.15
C LYS A 33 2.05 -1.48 11.02
N ALA A 34 0.90 -0.93 10.60
CA ALA A 34 0.16 0.06 11.38
C ALA A 34 -0.44 -0.54 12.67
N GLY A 35 -0.70 -1.86 12.69
CA GLY A 35 -1.27 -2.56 13.85
C GLY A 35 -2.74 -2.21 14.13
N ILE A 36 -3.37 -1.44 13.26
CA ILE A 36 -4.78 -1.04 13.34
C ILE A 36 -5.39 -1.03 11.94
N LEU A 37 -6.63 -1.53 11.86
CA LEU A 37 -7.45 -1.45 10.65
C LEU A 37 -8.52 -0.37 10.86
N HIS A 38 -8.48 0.67 10.03
CA HIS A 38 -9.51 1.71 10.01
C HIS A 38 -10.68 1.26 9.12
N CYS A 39 -11.77 0.80 9.75
CA CYS A 39 -13.01 0.43 9.05
C CYS A 39 -13.99 1.62 9.05
N GLY A 40 -14.15 2.27 7.91
CA GLY A 40 -15.19 3.29 7.71
C GLY A 40 -16.53 2.63 7.37
N VAL A 41 -17.61 3.11 7.99
CA VAL A 41 -18.99 2.72 7.66
C VAL A 41 -19.82 3.97 7.37
N VAL A 42 -20.86 3.84 6.55
CA VAL A 42 -21.82 4.94 6.30
C VAL A 42 -22.91 4.89 7.38
N PRO A 43 -22.95 5.82 8.34
CA PRO A 43 -23.94 5.78 9.40
C PRO A 43 -25.33 6.16 8.87
N GLY A 44 -26.37 5.65 9.54
CA GLY A 44 -27.75 6.08 9.29
C GLY A 44 -28.53 5.16 8.34
N VAL A 45 -28.00 3.97 8.03
CA VAL A 45 -28.68 2.97 7.19
C VAL A 45 -29.15 1.80 8.08
N PRO A 46 -30.45 1.73 8.43
CA PRO A 46 -30.99 0.62 9.23
C PRO A 46 -30.70 -0.75 8.58
N GLY A 47 -30.23 -1.70 9.38
CA GLY A 47 -29.78 -3.02 8.92
C GLY A 47 -28.31 -3.10 8.52
N TYR A 48 -27.66 -1.97 8.24
CA TYR A 48 -26.24 -1.88 7.85
C TYR A 48 -25.40 -1.24 8.97
N ALA A 49 -25.29 0.08 9.03
CA ALA A 49 -24.62 0.77 10.12
C ALA A 49 -25.56 1.84 10.71
N PHE A 50 -26.09 1.57 11.90
CA PHE A 50 -27.00 2.47 12.61
C PHE A 50 -26.71 2.50 14.12
N PRO A 51 -26.80 3.65 14.79
CA PRO A 51 -26.60 3.71 16.24
C PRO A 51 -27.76 3.03 16.99
N ASN A 52 -27.44 2.13 17.92
CA ASN A 52 -28.42 1.56 18.83
C ASN A 52 -28.83 2.57 19.94
N LYS A 53 -29.71 2.15 20.86
CA LYS A 53 -30.18 3.02 21.98
C LYS A 53 -29.06 3.52 22.89
N ALA A 54 -27.92 2.83 22.95
CA ALA A 54 -26.74 3.22 23.72
C ALA A 54 -25.75 4.08 22.89
N GLY A 55 -26.09 4.43 21.65
CA GLY A 55 -25.23 5.20 20.75
C GLY A 55 -24.11 4.38 20.09
N LYS A 56 -24.05 3.05 20.30
CA LYS A 56 -23.06 2.20 19.63
C LYS A 56 -23.54 1.87 18.23
N MET A 57 -22.67 2.01 17.23
CA MET A 57 -22.94 1.54 15.88
C MET A 57 -23.13 0.02 15.86
N VAL A 58 -24.17 -0.44 15.16
CA VAL A 58 -24.51 -1.86 14.95
C VAL A 58 -25.08 -2.09 13.56
N GLY A 59 -25.02 -3.35 13.11
CA GLY A 59 -25.66 -3.88 11.90
C GLY A 59 -24.64 -4.62 11.02
N PHE A 60 -24.98 -4.89 9.76
CA PHE A 60 -24.19 -5.76 8.89
C PHE A 60 -22.74 -5.31 8.63
N ASP A 61 -22.48 -4.00 8.56
CA ASP A 61 -21.15 -3.46 8.21
C ASP A 61 -20.22 -3.30 9.43
N VAL A 62 -20.71 -3.55 10.65
CA VAL A 62 -20.04 -3.23 11.94
C VAL A 62 -19.66 -4.48 12.71
#